data_AF-A0A6P6LRI5-F1
#
_entry.id   AF-A0A6P6LRI5-F1
#
_cell.length_a   1.000
_cell.length_b   1.000
_cell.length_c   1.000
_cell.angle_alpha   90.00
_cell.angle_beta   90.00
_cell.angle_gamma   90.00
#
_symmetry.space_group_name_H-M   'P 1'
#
loop_
_entity.id
_entity.type
_entity.pdbx_description
1 polymer ?
#
loop_
_entity_poly.entity_id
_entity_poly.type
_entity_poly.pdbx_seq_one_letter_code
_entity_poly.pdbx_strand_id
1 'polypeptide(L)'
;MTTNVWMKQEWTDMKLRWNPDHYLGITSIRVPSDSIWLPDIVLYDNADGHFEATVTKAVVRYDGTISWTPPANYKSACTIDVTFFPFDLQNCSMKFGSWTYDGSQVDILLEDVHVDKRDYFDNGEWEIVTATGSRGLRSDGTFFYPSITYSFIIRRLPLFYTLFLIIPCIGLSFLTVLVFYLPSNGGEKISLCTSVLVSLTVFLLVIEEIIPSSSKVIPLIGEYLVFTMIFVTLSIVITVFAINIHHRSSSTHHNMAPWVRRIFLHHLPKLLCMRSHVDRYATTAARGGREGLVYGKSSEQDTTPLLNAEHSLKAALDSISYITLHVVKENEVREVVQDWKFVAQVLDRVFLWLFLLVSLLGSALLFIPVIYKWANIIVPSYAGSTI
;
A
#
# COMPACT_ATOMS: atom_id res chain seq x y z
N MET A 1 7.76 19.58 12.77
CA MET A 1 7.29 20.57 11.77
C MET A 1 8.29 21.71 11.74
N THR A 2 8.68 22.19 10.56
CA THR A 2 9.61 23.31 10.42
C THR A 2 8.87 24.48 9.77
N THR A 3 8.90 25.65 10.40
CA THR A 3 8.18 26.85 9.93
C THR A 3 9.06 28.07 10.03
N ASN A 4 9.16 28.82 8.93
CA ASN A 4 9.72 30.17 8.93
C ASN A 4 8.59 31.15 9.24
N VAL A 5 8.72 31.88 10.34
CA VAL A 5 7.69 32.82 10.80
C VAL A 5 8.31 34.16 11.16
N TRP A 6 7.49 35.20 11.10
CA TRP A 6 7.81 36.52 11.63
C TRP A 6 7.08 36.69 12.96
N MET A 7 7.82 36.74 14.05
CA MET A 7 7.22 36.81 15.39
C MET A 7 7.04 38.27 15.79
N LYS A 8 5.88 38.87 15.52
CA LYS A 8 5.58 40.25 15.91
C LYS A 8 5.33 40.34 17.42
N GLN A 9 6.12 41.16 18.10
CA GLN A 9 6.01 41.44 19.53
C GLN A 9 5.91 42.95 19.73
N GLU A 10 5.02 43.37 20.62
CA GLU A 10 4.81 44.78 20.94
C GLU A 10 4.63 44.95 22.45
N TRP A 11 5.40 45.85 23.05
CA TRP A 11 5.29 46.19 24.46
C TRP A 11 5.64 47.66 24.69
N THR A 12 5.42 48.16 25.90
CA THR A 12 5.70 49.55 26.25
C THR A 12 6.77 49.63 27.32
N ASP A 13 7.84 50.39 27.06
CA ASP A 13 8.89 50.71 28.04
C ASP A 13 8.81 52.19 28.44
N MET A 14 8.61 52.45 29.73
CA MET A 14 8.51 53.81 30.25
C MET A 14 9.84 54.58 30.22
N LYS A 15 10.99 53.86 30.21
CA LYS A 15 12.33 54.49 30.20
C LYS A 15 12.74 55.00 28.82
N LEU A 16 12.12 54.49 27.75
CA LEU A 16 12.44 54.85 26.37
C LEU A 16 11.43 55.86 25.79
N ARG A 17 10.86 56.72 26.63
CA ARG A 17 9.96 57.82 26.22
C ARG A 17 10.72 59.12 26.02
N TRP A 18 10.38 59.88 24.98
CA TRP A 18 10.92 61.22 24.76
C TRP A 18 9.87 62.15 24.16
N ASN A 19 10.05 63.46 24.31
CA ASN A 19 9.20 64.45 23.66
C ASN A 19 9.80 64.80 22.28
N PRO A 20 9.10 64.53 21.15
CA PRO A 20 9.58 64.87 19.81
C PRO A 20 9.99 66.33 19.64
N ASP A 21 9.35 67.27 20.36
CA ASP A 21 9.63 68.70 20.27
C ASP A 21 11.07 69.06 20.69
N HIS A 22 11.65 68.29 21.62
CA HIS A 22 13.03 68.47 22.08
C HIS A 22 14.06 67.79 21.16
N TYR A 23 13.62 66.95 20.23
CA TYR A 23 14.48 66.11 19.38
C TYR A 23 14.10 66.26 17.89
N LEU A 24 13.93 67.51 17.42
CA LEU A 24 13.71 67.82 15.99
C LEU A 24 12.53 67.07 15.34
N GLY A 25 11.49 66.76 16.11
CA GLY A 25 10.31 66.04 15.62
C GLY A 25 10.53 64.54 15.36
N ILE A 26 11.59 63.94 15.90
CA ILE A 26 11.83 62.49 15.76
C ILE A 26 10.77 61.72 16.55
N THR A 27 9.95 60.92 15.85
CA THR A 27 8.86 60.13 16.46
C THR A 27 9.19 58.65 16.62
N SER A 28 10.21 58.14 15.91
CA SER A 28 10.65 56.75 16.04
C SER A 28 12.14 56.60 15.72
N ILE A 29 12.77 55.63 16.39
CA ILE A 29 14.17 55.25 16.19
C ILE A 29 14.30 53.73 16.06
N ARG A 30 15.37 53.28 15.40
CA ARG A 30 15.70 51.85 15.27
C ARG A 30 16.91 51.53 16.12
N VAL A 31 16.74 50.63 17.09
CA VAL A 31 17.75 50.30 18.10
C VAL A 31 18.06 48.80 18.01
N PRO A 32 19.33 48.38 18.16
CA PRO A 32 19.68 46.96 18.27
C PRO A 32 18.93 46.27 19.42
N SER A 33 18.32 45.11 19.19
CA SER A 33 17.48 44.44 20.19
C SER A 33 18.25 44.00 21.44
N ASP A 34 19.55 43.72 21.31
CA ASP A 34 20.48 43.34 22.39
C ASP A 34 20.81 44.49 23.37
N SER A 35 20.53 45.74 22.99
CA SER A 35 20.79 46.92 23.84
C SER A 35 19.59 47.36 24.69
N ILE A 36 18.43 46.72 24.51
CA ILE A 36 17.20 47.00 25.24
C ILE A 36 16.68 45.73 25.93
N TRP A 37 15.78 45.90 26.90
CA TRP A 37 15.09 44.73 27.48
C TRP A 37 14.14 44.12 26.44
N LEU A 38 14.17 42.79 26.33
CA LEU A 38 13.29 42.00 25.47
C LEU A 38 12.58 40.94 26.33
N PRO A 39 11.30 40.63 26.07
CA PRO A 39 10.67 39.46 26.65
C PRO A 39 11.25 38.17 26.03
N ASP A 40 11.43 37.15 26.86
CA ASP A 40 12.03 35.86 26.51
C ASP A 40 10.98 34.86 26.01
N ILE A 41 10.27 35.23 24.94
CA ILE A 41 9.23 34.37 24.35
C ILE A 41 9.87 33.24 23.55
N VAL A 42 9.74 32.01 24.06
CA VAL A 42 10.33 30.81 23.48
C VAL A 42 9.27 29.79 23.07
N LEU A 43 9.62 28.92 22.12
CA LEU A 43 8.84 27.74 21.78
C LEU A 43 9.13 26.61 22.78
N TYR A 44 8.14 26.18 23.56
CA TYR A 44 8.33 25.10 24.52
C TYR A 44 8.53 23.73 23.86
N ASP A 45 7.77 23.44 22.80
CA ASP A 45 7.82 22.15 22.10
C ASP A 45 8.90 22.15 20.99
N ASN A 46 10.07 22.73 21.26
CA ASN A 46 11.17 22.83 20.31
C ASN A 46 11.94 21.51 20.17
N ALA A 47 12.22 21.09 18.95
CA ALA A 47 12.96 19.87 18.64
C ALA A 47 14.46 20.11 18.38
N ASP A 48 14.90 21.36 18.16
CA ASP A 48 16.28 21.67 17.70
C ASP A 48 17.24 22.10 18.82
N GLY A 49 16.75 22.30 20.03
CA GLY A 49 17.54 22.80 21.18
C GLY A 49 17.99 24.27 21.10
N HIS A 50 17.70 24.97 20.01
CA HIS A 50 17.97 26.40 19.83
C HIS A 50 16.71 27.20 20.14
N PHE A 51 16.69 27.90 21.28
CA PHE A 51 15.50 28.61 21.77
C PHE A 51 15.54 30.12 21.50
N GLU A 52 16.69 30.67 21.11
CA GLU A 52 16.89 32.11 20.91
C GLU A 52 16.49 32.57 19.50
N ALA A 53 15.78 33.70 19.42
CA ALA A 53 15.41 34.33 18.16
C ALA A 53 16.58 35.11 17.54
N THR A 54 16.53 35.36 16.24
CA THR A 54 17.58 36.12 15.54
C THR A 54 17.61 37.57 16.03
N VAL A 55 18.79 38.06 16.39
CA VAL A 55 19.02 39.45 16.82
C VAL A 55 18.80 40.39 15.63
N THR A 56 17.82 41.28 15.77
CA THR A 56 17.44 42.26 14.74
C THR A 56 17.21 43.63 15.38
N LYS A 57 16.96 44.67 14.59
CA LYS A 57 16.66 46.00 15.16
C LYS A 57 15.19 46.07 15.58
N ALA A 58 14.93 46.56 16.79
CA ALA A 58 13.59 46.93 17.25
C ALA A 58 13.28 48.38 16.86
N VAL A 59 11.99 48.68 16.65
CA VAL A 59 11.50 50.03 16.39
C VAL A 59 10.91 50.57 17.69
N VAL A 60 11.51 51.64 18.21
CA VAL A 60 11.04 52.33 19.41
C VAL A 60 10.34 53.62 18.98
N ARG A 61 9.13 53.86 19.47
CA ARG A 61 8.37 55.11 19.26
C ARG A 61 8.51 56.05 20.47
N TYR A 62 8.24 57.34 20.25
CA TYR A 62 8.40 58.39 21.26
C TYR A 62 7.54 58.21 22.52
N ASP A 63 6.41 57.51 22.39
CA ASP A 63 5.50 57.13 23.48
C ASP A 63 6.00 55.93 24.30
N GLY A 64 7.17 55.37 23.96
CA GLY A 64 7.78 54.22 24.60
C GLY A 64 7.27 52.88 24.07
N THR A 65 6.42 52.88 23.05
CA THR A 65 5.97 51.64 22.39
C THR A 65 7.10 51.06 21.56
N ILE A 66 7.45 49.80 21.81
CA ILE A 66 8.51 49.06 21.13
C ILE A 66 7.86 47.96 20.31
N SER A 67 8.18 47.91 19.03
CA SER A 67 7.76 46.84 18.13
C SER A 67 8.99 46.09 17.62
N TRP A 68 8.99 44.78 17.80
CA TRP A 68 10.07 43.89 17.40
C TRP A 68 9.51 42.68 16.66
N THR A 69 9.96 42.48 15.42
CA THR A 69 9.47 41.42 14.54
C THR A 69 10.65 40.62 13.96
N PRO A 70 11.35 39.82 14.78
CA PRO A 70 12.43 38.97 14.28
C PRO A 70 11.88 37.86 13.37
N PRO A 71 12.58 37.54 12.27
CA PRO A 71 12.36 36.29 11.56
C PRO A 71 12.93 35.14 12.39
N ALA A 72 12.20 34.03 12.46
CA ALA A 72 12.63 32.83 13.16
C ALA A 72 12.29 31.58 12.37
N ASN A 73 13.19 30.60 12.41
CA ASN A 73 12.93 29.25 11.92
C ASN A 73 12.65 28.35 13.13
N TYR A 74 11.38 28.04 13.35
CA TYR A 74 10.95 27.17 14.44
C TYR A 74 10.84 25.73 13.97
N LYS A 75 11.45 24.82 14.73
CA LYS A 75 11.27 23.37 14.58
C LYS A 75 10.46 22.84 15.76
N SER A 76 9.16 22.68 15.58
CA SER A 76 8.26 22.14 16.60
C SER A 76 8.14 20.62 16.54
N ALA A 77 8.10 20.00 17.72
CA ALA A 77 7.73 18.60 17.88
C ALA A 77 6.21 18.47 17.78
N CYS A 78 5.75 17.67 16.82
CA CYS A 78 4.33 17.39 16.60
C CYS A 78 4.15 15.89 16.38
N THR A 79 3.14 15.31 17.02
CA THR A 79 2.76 13.92 16.78
C THR A 79 1.91 13.83 15.51
N ILE A 80 2.33 13.02 14.55
CA ILE A 80 1.58 12.81 13.31
C ILE A 80 0.74 11.53 13.37
N ASP A 81 -0.42 11.55 12.74
CA ASP A 81 -1.28 10.37 12.53
C ASP A 81 -1.22 9.92 11.07
N VAL A 82 -0.63 8.76 10.83
CA VAL A 82 -0.39 8.21 9.49
C VAL A 82 -1.42 7.15 9.06
N THR A 83 -2.49 6.96 9.84
CA THR A 83 -3.48 5.89 9.61
C THR A 83 -4.06 5.92 8.19
N PHE A 84 -4.31 7.11 7.64
CA PHE A 84 -4.95 7.31 6.33
C PHE A 84 -4.02 7.91 5.27
N PHE A 85 -2.71 7.72 5.43
CA PHE A 85 -1.72 8.18 4.45
C PHE A 85 -2.07 7.70 3.02
N PRO A 86 -1.96 8.54 1.96
CA PRO A 86 -1.54 9.95 1.92
C PRO A 86 -2.71 10.96 2.01
N PHE A 87 -3.91 10.51 2.39
CA PHE A 87 -5.12 11.34 2.54
C PHE A 87 -5.30 11.75 4.00
N ASP A 88 -4.22 12.25 4.59
CA ASP A 88 -4.12 12.59 6.01
C ASP A 88 -4.33 14.10 6.27
N LEU A 89 -4.85 14.38 7.46
CA LEU A 89 -5.02 15.71 8.02
C LEU A 89 -4.27 15.73 9.35
N GLN A 90 -3.33 16.65 9.49
CA GLN A 90 -2.46 16.75 10.65
C GLN A 90 -2.83 17.99 11.46
N ASN A 91 -2.83 17.84 12.78
CA ASN A 91 -3.02 18.94 13.71
C ASN A 91 -1.74 19.14 14.52
N CYS A 92 -0.95 20.14 14.13
CA CYS A 92 0.29 20.47 14.80
C CYS A 92 0.16 21.76 15.59
N SER A 93 0.59 21.73 16.85
CA SER A 93 0.58 22.89 17.73
C SER A 93 1.98 23.46 17.93
N MET A 94 2.06 24.78 18.06
CA MET A 94 3.26 25.49 18.51
C MET A 94 2.92 26.31 19.74
N LYS A 95 3.55 26.00 20.87
CA LYS A 95 3.28 26.65 22.15
C LYS A 95 4.39 27.63 22.51
N PHE A 96 4.03 28.90 22.58
CA PHE A 96 4.91 30.00 22.95
C PHE A 96 4.61 30.50 24.36
N GLY A 97 5.64 30.85 25.10
CA GLY A 97 5.52 31.46 26.43
C GLY A 97 6.86 32.03 26.90
N SER A 98 6.82 32.81 27.97
CA SER A 98 8.04 33.24 28.65
C SER A 98 8.72 32.04 29.32
N TRP A 99 10.05 32.00 29.31
CA TRP A 99 10.80 30.96 30.01
C TRP A 99 11.06 31.31 31.48
N THR A 100 11.38 32.58 31.75
CA THR A 100 11.84 33.06 33.06
C THR A 100 10.76 33.76 33.88
N TYR A 101 9.84 34.48 33.24
CA TYR A 101 8.82 35.28 33.92
C TYR A 101 7.54 34.48 34.16
N ASP A 102 6.90 34.76 35.30
CA ASP A 102 5.53 34.31 35.55
C ASP A 102 4.51 35.31 34.99
N GLY A 103 3.24 34.94 35.01
CA GLY A 103 2.14 35.78 34.52
C GLY A 103 1.84 37.00 35.38
N SER A 104 2.45 37.13 36.56
CA SER A 104 2.36 38.35 37.38
C SER A 104 3.35 39.42 36.89
N GLN A 105 4.44 38.99 36.25
CA GLN A 105 5.49 39.86 35.70
C GLN A 105 5.28 40.14 34.22
N VAL A 106 5.00 39.10 33.41
CA VAL A 106 4.81 39.21 31.96
C VAL A 106 3.51 38.52 31.58
N ASP A 107 2.53 39.31 31.15
CA ASP A 107 1.31 38.78 30.53
C ASP A 107 1.42 38.83 29.00
N ILE A 108 0.98 37.75 28.36
CA ILE A 108 1.04 37.58 26.91
C ILE A 108 -0.39 37.55 26.37
N LEU A 109 -0.66 38.44 25.41
CA LEU A 109 -1.96 38.62 24.78
C LEU A 109 -1.83 38.39 23.27
N LEU A 110 -2.85 37.77 22.66
CA LEU A 110 -2.92 37.63 21.21
C LEU A 110 -3.42 38.94 20.60
N GLU A 111 -2.75 39.42 19.55
CA GLU A 111 -3.24 40.52 18.71
C GLU A 111 -4.41 40.05 17.82
N ASP A 112 -4.26 38.89 17.18
CA ASP A 112 -5.28 38.25 16.37
C ASP A 112 -5.35 36.74 16.68
N VAL A 113 -6.54 36.16 16.56
CA VAL A 113 -6.79 34.73 16.68
C VAL A 113 -6.31 33.99 15.43
N HIS A 114 -6.39 34.62 14.25
CA HIS A 114 -5.96 33.99 13.01
C HIS A 114 -4.49 34.31 12.72
N VAL A 115 -3.73 33.31 12.28
CA VAL A 115 -2.36 33.52 11.82
C VAL A 115 -2.39 34.29 10.50
N ASP A 116 -1.63 35.37 10.42
CA ASP A 116 -1.50 36.15 9.18
C ASP A 116 -0.83 35.31 8.08
N LYS A 117 -1.46 35.28 6.90
CA LYS A 117 -1.04 34.51 5.72
C LYS A 117 -0.73 35.41 4.51
N ARG A 118 -0.67 36.74 4.68
CA ARG A 118 -0.45 37.68 3.57
C ARG A 118 0.82 37.40 2.77
N ASP A 119 1.91 37.09 3.46
CA ASP A 119 3.20 36.76 2.87
C ASP A 119 3.47 35.24 2.83
N TYR A 120 2.41 34.42 2.88
CA TYR A 120 2.54 32.97 2.84
C TYR A 120 2.95 32.51 1.44
N PHE A 121 4.02 31.71 1.37
CA PHE A 121 4.43 31.03 0.16
C PHE A 121 3.87 29.60 0.18
N ASP A 122 3.06 29.26 -0.81
CA ASP A 122 2.38 27.97 -0.90
C ASP A 122 3.37 26.80 -0.93
N ASN A 123 3.11 25.79 -0.11
CA ASN A 123 3.88 24.55 -0.08
C ASN A 123 3.31 23.55 -1.10
N GLY A 124 4.18 22.92 -1.90
CA GLY A 124 3.78 21.96 -2.93
C GLY A 124 3.32 20.58 -2.41
N GLU A 125 3.51 20.29 -1.11
CA GLU A 125 3.12 19.03 -0.47
C GLU A 125 1.98 19.21 0.55
N TRP A 126 1.86 20.40 1.15
CA TRP A 126 0.95 20.65 2.27
C TRP A 126 0.12 21.92 2.05
N GLU A 127 -1.16 21.84 2.37
CA GLU A 127 -2.09 22.96 2.36
C GLU A 127 -2.52 23.30 3.78
N ILE A 128 -2.51 24.59 4.14
CA ILE A 128 -3.00 25.05 5.45
C ILE A 128 -4.51 25.23 5.41
N VAL A 129 -5.25 24.32 6.06
CA VAL A 129 -6.72 24.38 6.16
C VAL A 129 -7.12 25.47 7.15
N THR A 130 -6.61 25.39 8.39
CA THR A 130 -6.84 26.41 9.41
C THR A 130 -5.58 26.64 10.24
N ALA A 131 -5.33 27.89 10.60
CA ALA A 131 -4.24 28.27 11.50
C ALA A 131 -4.77 29.28 12.52
N THR A 132 -4.89 28.86 13.78
CA THR A 132 -5.56 29.64 14.84
C THR A 132 -4.75 29.61 16.13
N GLY A 133 -4.64 30.76 16.79
CA GLY A 133 -4.05 30.94 18.10
C GLY A 133 -5.08 30.86 19.23
N SER A 134 -4.70 30.25 20.34
CA SER A 134 -5.48 30.23 21.58
C SER A 134 -4.60 30.57 22.77
N ARG A 135 -5.12 31.36 23.72
CA ARG A 135 -4.44 31.65 24.98
C ARG A 135 -4.70 30.49 25.95
N GLY A 136 -3.63 29.92 26.47
CA GLY A 136 -3.65 28.91 27.53
C GLY A 136 -2.97 29.43 28.79
N LEU A 137 -3.40 28.91 29.95
CA LEU A 137 -2.80 29.21 31.23
C LEU A 137 -2.36 27.90 31.88
N ARG A 138 -1.07 27.77 32.19
CA ARG A 138 -0.56 26.67 33.00
C ARG A 138 -0.33 27.17 34.42
N SER A 139 -1.00 26.58 35.41
CA SER A 139 -0.72 26.81 36.82
C SER A 139 0.24 25.75 37.36
N ASP A 140 1.31 26.18 38.03
CA ASP A 140 2.24 25.31 38.75
C ASP A 140 2.37 25.78 40.19
N GLY A 141 1.59 25.15 41.09
CA GLY A 141 1.43 25.61 42.47
C GLY A 141 0.83 27.02 42.56
N THR A 142 1.61 27.96 43.09
CA THR A 142 1.22 29.37 43.25
C THR A 142 1.49 30.25 42.04
N PHE A 143 2.31 29.78 41.10
CA PHE A 143 2.69 30.54 39.91
C PHE A 143 1.81 30.15 38.72
N PHE A 144 1.50 31.12 37.87
CA PHE A 144 0.75 30.91 36.64
C PHE A 144 1.57 31.39 35.45
N TYR A 145 1.67 30.55 34.42
CA TYR A 145 2.46 30.79 33.22
C TYR A 145 1.51 30.93 32.03
N PRO A 146 1.26 32.17 31.55
CA PRO A 146 0.47 32.40 30.36
C PRO A 146 1.25 31.89 29.14
N SER A 147 0.54 31.27 28.21
CA SER A 147 1.11 30.75 26.97
C SER A 147 0.14 30.93 25.81
N ILE A 148 0.67 31.06 24.60
CA ILE A 148 -0.10 31.13 23.36
C ILE A 148 0.18 29.85 22.58
N THR A 149 -0.88 29.12 22.23
CA THR A 149 -0.78 27.91 21.41
C THR A 149 -1.39 28.17 20.06
N TYR A 150 -0.58 28.14 19.01
CA TYR A 150 -1.04 28.18 17.63
C TYR A 150 -1.24 26.76 17.10
N SER A 151 -2.46 26.45 16.69
CA SER A 151 -2.84 25.16 16.07
C SER A 151 -2.90 25.31 14.55
N PHE A 152 -2.14 24.46 13.86
CA PHE A 152 -2.08 24.36 12.41
C PHE A 152 -2.73 23.05 11.99
N ILE A 153 -3.89 23.16 11.35
CA ILE A 153 -4.53 22.04 10.67
C ILE A 153 -4.08 22.07 9.22
N ILE A 154 -3.25 21.10 8.84
CA ILE A 154 -2.66 20.98 7.51
C ILE A 154 -3.12 19.70 6.82
N ARG A 155 -3.32 19.79 5.52
CA ARG A 155 -3.76 18.68 4.66
C ARG A 155 -2.67 18.36 3.64
N ARG A 156 -2.39 17.07 3.43
CA ARG A 156 -1.44 16.63 2.41
C ARG A 156 -2.05 16.68 1.01
N LEU A 157 -1.26 17.09 0.02
CA LEU A 157 -1.57 16.96 -1.40
C LEU A 157 -1.15 15.55 -1.90
N PRO A 158 -2.10 14.65 -2.22
CA PRO A 158 -1.81 13.21 -2.33
C PRO A 158 -1.33 12.74 -3.71
N LEU A 159 -1.26 13.64 -4.71
CA LEU A 159 -1.08 13.27 -6.12
C LEU A 159 0.19 12.46 -6.37
N PHE A 160 1.32 12.91 -5.81
CA PHE A 160 2.61 12.23 -5.93
C PHE A 160 2.55 10.79 -5.40
N TYR A 161 2.06 10.61 -4.18
CA TYR A 161 1.95 9.29 -3.54
C TYR A 161 0.92 8.39 -4.22
N THR A 162 -0.15 8.97 -4.75
CA THR A 162 -1.17 8.21 -5.49
C THR A 162 -0.57 7.59 -6.77
N LEU A 163 0.18 8.38 -7.54
CA LEU A 163 0.77 7.91 -8.80
C LEU A 163 1.92 6.92 -8.61
N PHE A 164 2.79 7.17 -7.64
CA PHE A 164 4.04 6.41 -7.49
C PHE A 164 4.02 5.33 -6.41
N LEU A 165 3.07 5.35 -5.48
CA LEU A 165 2.89 4.28 -4.49
C LEU A 165 1.60 3.49 -4.72
N ILE A 166 0.43 4.16 -4.75
CA ILE A 166 -0.86 3.46 -4.78
C ILE A 166 -1.07 2.69 -6.10
N ILE A 167 -0.85 3.33 -7.25
CA ILE A 167 -1.07 2.68 -8.55
C ILE A 167 -0.17 1.44 -8.73
N PRO A 168 1.15 1.48 -8.46
CA PRO A 168 1.99 0.29 -8.52
C PRO A 168 1.56 -0.82 -7.56
N CYS A 169 1.12 -0.49 -6.34
CA CYS A 169 0.64 -1.50 -5.38
C CYS A 169 -0.62 -2.21 -5.89
N ILE A 170 -1.57 -1.47 -6.47
CA ILE A 170 -2.76 -2.07 -7.11
C ILE A 170 -2.34 -2.96 -8.28
N GLY A 171 -1.40 -2.49 -9.13
CA GLY A 171 -0.86 -3.27 -10.24
C GLY A 171 -0.21 -4.58 -9.79
N LEU A 172 0.60 -4.54 -8.73
CA LEU A 172 1.21 -5.75 -8.15
C LEU A 172 0.17 -6.71 -7.61
N SER A 173 -0.84 -6.21 -6.88
CA SER A 173 -1.93 -7.04 -6.37
C SER A 173 -2.67 -7.78 -7.50
N PHE A 174 -2.88 -7.14 -8.65
CA PHE A 174 -3.48 -7.77 -9.82
C PHE A 174 -2.58 -8.86 -10.41
N LEU A 175 -1.26 -8.61 -10.51
CA LEU A 175 -0.30 -9.61 -10.98
C LEU A 175 -0.29 -10.89 -10.11
N THR A 176 -0.54 -10.78 -8.80
CA THR A 176 -0.63 -11.95 -7.91
C THR A 176 -1.74 -12.93 -8.30
N VAL A 177 -2.87 -12.41 -8.79
CA VAL A 177 -4.00 -13.23 -9.24
C VAL A 177 -3.74 -13.76 -10.65
N LEU A 178 -3.10 -12.96 -11.51
CA LEU A 178 -2.75 -13.33 -12.88
C LEU A 178 -1.82 -14.56 -12.95
N VAL A 179 -0.97 -14.76 -11.94
CA VAL A 179 -0.10 -15.94 -11.80
C VAL A 179 -0.87 -17.26 -11.93
N PHE A 180 -2.06 -17.37 -11.35
CA PHE A 180 -2.86 -18.60 -11.40
C PHE A 180 -3.55 -18.81 -12.76
N TYR A 181 -3.62 -17.77 -13.59
CA TYR A 181 -4.13 -17.88 -14.95
C TYR A 181 -3.09 -18.45 -15.92
N LEU A 182 -1.80 -18.28 -15.62
CA LEU A 182 -0.71 -18.72 -16.48
C LEU A 182 -0.54 -20.26 -16.44
N PRO A 183 -0.50 -20.94 -17.60
CA PRO A 183 -0.32 -22.39 -17.66
C PRO A 183 1.08 -22.80 -17.17
N SER A 184 1.16 -23.91 -16.44
CA SER A 184 2.41 -24.47 -15.87
C SER A 184 3.41 -24.99 -16.91
N ASN A 185 3.05 -25.05 -18.20
CA ASN A 185 3.91 -25.60 -19.25
C ASN A 185 5.13 -24.73 -19.57
N GLY A 186 5.07 -23.42 -19.31
CA GLY A 186 6.07 -22.45 -19.77
C GLY A 186 7.29 -22.27 -18.85
N GLY A 187 7.33 -22.86 -17.65
CA GLY A 187 8.40 -22.61 -16.67
C GLY A 187 8.40 -21.19 -16.06
N GLU A 188 7.93 -20.19 -16.80
CA GLU A 188 7.87 -18.77 -16.41
C GLU A 188 6.97 -18.47 -15.21
N LYS A 189 6.10 -19.40 -14.81
CA LYS A 189 5.18 -19.22 -13.69
C LYS A 189 5.92 -18.95 -12.38
N ILE A 190 7.01 -19.68 -12.10
CA ILE A 190 7.82 -19.47 -10.89
C ILE A 190 8.56 -18.14 -10.97
N SER A 191 9.13 -17.81 -12.13
CA SER A 191 9.82 -16.54 -12.37
C SER A 191 8.92 -15.36 -12.03
N LEU A 192 7.71 -15.32 -12.60
CA LEU A 192 6.71 -14.28 -12.32
C LEU A 192 6.37 -14.17 -10.83
N CYS A 193 6.14 -15.30 -10.14
CA CYS A 193 5.83 -15.28 -8.70
C CYS A 193 6.97 -14.68 -7.88
N THR A 194 8.21 -15.07 -8.16
CA THR A 194 9.39 -14.57 -7.44
C THR A 194 9.62 -13.09 -7.70
N SER A 195 9.46 -12.62 -8.95
CA SER A 195 9.58 -11.19 -9.27
C SER A 195 8.53 -10.35 -8.57
N VAL A 196 7.28 -10.83 -8.48
CA VAL A 196 6.21 -10.13 -7.76
C VAL A 196 6.48 -10.07 -6.26
N LEU A 197 6.98 -11.15 -5.64
CA LEU A 197 7.36 -11.14 -4.22
C LEU A 197 8.48 -10.14 -3.95
N VAL A 198 9.56 -10.16 -4.74
CA VAL A 198 10.67 -9.22 -4.58
C VAL A 198 10.20 -7.79 -4.76
N SER A 199 9.37 -7.51 -5.77
CA SER A 199 8.83 -6.17 -5.98
C SER A 199 7.99 -5.70 -4.79
N LEU A 200 7.11 -6.55 -4.23
CA LEU A 200 6.35 -6.22 -3.02
C LEU A 200 7.25 -5.92 -1.81
N THR A 201 8.31 -6.70 -1.60
CA THR A 201 9.26 -6.43 -0.51
C THR A 201 9.98 -5.10 -0.68
N VAL A 202 10.37 -4.74 -1.90
CA VAL A 202 10.99 -3.43 -2.18
C VAL A 202 10.01 -2.29 -1.92
N PHE A 203 8.75 -2.40 -2.36
CA PHE A 203 7.75 -1.37 -2.06
C PHE A 203 7.45 -1.24 -0.57
N LEU A 204 7.46 -2.34 0.18
CA LEU A 204 7.31 -2.30 1.64
C LEU A 204 8.46 -1.55 2.30
N LEU A 205 9.71 -1.81 1.88
CA LEU A 205 10.89 -1.08 2.39
C LEU A 205 10.81 0.42 2.08
N VAL A 206 10.38 0.79 0.87
CA VAL A 206 10.18 2.20 0.50
C VAL A 206 9.12 2.86 1.40
N ILE A 207 8.04 2.16 1.73
CA ILE A 207 7.02 2.69 2.66
C ILE A 207 7.56 2.84 4.08
N GLU A 208 8.38 1.89 4.54
CA GLU A 208 9.03 1.97 5.86
C GLU A 208 10.01 3.16 5.95
N GLU A 209 10.69 3.51 4.86
CA GLU A 209 11.60 4.67 4.83
C GLU A 209 10.84 6.01 4.82
N ILE A 210 9.70 6.10 4.15
CA ILE A 210 8.93 7.34 4.02
C ILE A 210 8.14 7.67 5.30
N ILE A 211 7.66 6.65 6.00
CA ILE A 211 6.79 6.80 7.17
C ILE A 211 7.64 6.75 8.44
N PRO A 212 7.47 7.69 9.39
CA PRO A 212 8.25 7.62 10.62
C PRO A 212 7.93 6.35 11.42
N SER A 213 8.95 5.80 12.06
CA SER A 213 8.85 4.63 12.93
C SER A 213 8.03 4.94 14.19
N SER A 214 6.71 4.79 14.08
CA SER A 214 5.76 4.96 15.17
C SER A 214 5.02 3.65 15.42
N SER A 215 5.00 3.17 16.66
CA SER A 215 4.23 2.00 17.07
C SER A 215 2.79 2.32 17.46
N LYS A 216 2.39 3.60 17.46
CA LYS A 216 1.05 4.02 17.90
C LYS A 216 -0.04 3.59 16.92
N VAL A 217 0.22 3.74 15.63
CA VAL A 217 -0.73 3.45 14.55
C VAL A 217 0.05 2.96 13.33
N ILE A 218 -0.43 1.90 12.69
CA ILE A 218 0.12 1.39 11.44
C ILE A 218 -0.70 1.99 10.28
N PRO A 219 -0.08 2.47 9.20
CA PRO A 219 -0.79 2.98 8.02
C PRO A 219 -1.63 1.87 7.36
N LEU A 220 -2.85 2.19 6.91
CA LEU A 220 -3.70 1.23 6.19
C LEU A 220 -3.01 0.65 4.94
N ILE A 221 -2.20 1.45 4.24
CA ILE A 221 -1.42 0.99 3.08
C ILE A 221 -0.36 -0.03 3.48
N GLY A 222 0.26 0.12 4.66
CA GLY A 222 1.21 -0.85 5.19
C GLY A 222 0.54 -2.16 5.56
N GLU A 223 -0.64 -2.09 6.19
CA GLU A 223 -1.47 -3.27 6.47
C GLU A 223 -1.85 -4.01 5.18
N TYR A 224 -2.23 -3.27 4.13
CA TYR A 224 -2.53 -3.83 2.80
C TYR A 224 -1.32 -4.53 2.16
N LEU A 225 -0.14 -3.93 2.22
CA LEU A 225 1.09 -4.55 1.70
C LEU A 225 1.50 -5.81 2.46
N VAL A 226 1.36 -5.81 3.79
CA VAL A 226 1.63 -7.00 4.61
C VAL A 226 0.61 -8.10 4.31
N PHE A 227 -0.68 -7.74 4.20
CA PHE A 227 -1.73 -8.67 3.79
C PHE A 227 -1.39 -9.28 2.42
N THR A 228 -1.13 -8.46 1.40
CA THR A 228 -0.77 -8.97 0.07
C THR A 228 0.51 -9.81 0.08
N MET A 229 1.51 -9.46 0.88
CA MET A 229 2.73 -10.27 1.04
C MET A 229 2.43 -11.68 1.61
N ILE A 230 1.58 -11.78 2.63
CA ILE A 230 1.12 -13.08 3.16
C ILE A 230 0.38 -13.88 2.07
N PHE A 231 -0.46 -13.22 1.26
CA PHE A 231 -1.15 -13.89 0.16
C PHE A 231 -0.19 -14.34 -0.96
N VAL A 232 0.81 -13.54 -1.32
CA VAL A 232 1.81 -13.93 -2.32
C VAL A 232 2.65 -15.10 -1.85
N THR A 233 3.08 -15.12 -0.59
CA THR A 233 3.85 -16.24 -0.04
C THR A 233 3.03 -17.53 -0.04
N LEU A 234 1.75 -17.49 0.36
CA LEU A 234 0.84 -18.64 0.24
C LEU A 234 0.62 -19.07 -1.22
N SER A 235 0.50 -18.12 -2.14
CA SER A 235 0.39 -18.38 -3.58
C SER A 235 1.63 -19.11 -4.12
N ILE A 236 2.84 -18.69 -3.74
CA ILE A 236 4.09 -19.38 -4.12
C ILE A 236 4.09 -20.83 -3.64
N VAL A 237 3.71 -21.09 -2.38
CA VAL A 237 3.65 -22.46 -1.85
C VAL A 237 2.66 -23.31 -2.63
N ILE A 238 1.48 -22.77 -2.93
CA ILE A 238 0.44 -23.47 -3.71
C ILE A 238 0.88 -23.72 -5.15
N THR A 239 1.54 -22.75 -5.80
CA THR A 239 2.03 -22.93 -7.17
C THR A 239 3.15 -23.97 -7.26
N VAL A 240 4.06 -24.03 -6.29
CA VAL A 240 5.06 -25.11 -6.19
C VAL A 240 4.37 -26.47 -6.03
N PHE A 241 3.33 -26.55 -5.20
CA PHE A 241 2.52 -27.77 -5.05
C PHE A 241 1.79 -28.16 -6.36
N ALA A 242 1.19 -27.20 -7.06
CA ALA A 242 0.51 -27.41 -8.34
C ALA A 242 1.49 -27.91 -9.42
N ILE A 243 2.69 -27.32 -9.48
CA ILE A 243 3.76 -27.73 -10.40
C ILE A 243 4.28 -29.13 -10.05
N ASN A 244 4.41 -29.45 -8.75
CA ASN A 244 4.78 -30.79 -8.32
C ASN A 244 3.76 -31.82 -8.81
N ILE A 245 2.45 -31.54 -8.69
CA ILE A 245 1.40 -32.42 -9.23
C ILE A 245 1.49 -32.53 -10.75
N HIS A 246 1.74 -31.42 -11.45
CA HIS A 246 1.88 -31.40 -12.91
C HIS A 246 3.04 -32.28 -13.41
N HIS A 247 4.20 -32.25 -12.73
CA HIS A 247 5.39 -33.02 -13.12
C HIS A 247 5.46 -34.43 -12.52
N ARG A 248 4.82 -34.69 -11.37
CA ARG A 248 4.79 -36.02 -10.72
C ARG A 248 4.33 -37.12 -11.68
N SER A 249 3.51 -36.77 -12.67
CA SER A 249 2.97 -37.73 -13.62
C SER A 249 3.87 -38.07 -14.81
N SER A 250 4.94 -37.31 -15.12
CA SER A 250 5.79 -37.64 -16.28
C SER A 250 6.80 -38.75 -16.02
N SER A 251 7.07 -39.08 -14.74
CA SER A 251 8.15 -40.00 -14.34
C SER A 251 7.68 -41.19 -13.48
N THR A 252 6.62 -41.04 -12.67
CA THR A 252 6.11 -42.12 -11.81
C THR A 252 4.70 -42.58 -12.19
N HIS A 253 4.58 -43.78 -12.76
CA HIS A 253 3.32 -44.44 -13.18
C HIS A 253 2.45 -44.94 -12.00
N HIS A 254 2.17 -44.10 -11.00
CA HIS A 254 1.31 -44.52 -9.89
C HIS A 254 -0.17 -44.28 -10.20
N ASN A 255 -1.01 -45.28 -9.90
CA ASN A 255 -2.46 -45.17 -10.08
C ASN A 255 -3.04 -44.05 -9.20
N MET A 256 -3.81 -43.16 -9.82
CA MET A 256 -4.45 -42.02 -9.16
C MET A 256 -5.47 -42.52 -8.12
N ALA A 257 -5.39 -41.99 -6.90
CA ALA A 257 -6.28 -42.45 -5.83
C ALA A 257 -7.76 -42.18 -6.20
N PRO A 258 -8.70 -43.11 -5.91
CA PRO A 258 -10.08 -43.03 -6.38
C PRO A 258 -10.82 -41.76 -5.93
N TRP A 259 -10.46 -41.23 -4.76
CA TRP A 259 -11.04 -40.00 -4.22
C TRP A 259 -10.61 -38.75 -5.02
N VAL A 260 -9.34 -38.68 -5.46
CA VAL A 260 -8.82 -37.56 -6.27
C VAL A 260 -9.55 -37.53 -7.60
N ARG A 261 -9.74 -38.72 -8.22
CA ARG A 261 -10.46 -38.87 -9.48
C ARG A 261 -11.90 -38.34 -9.39
N ARG A 262 -12.62 -38.68 -8.31
CA ARG A 262 -14.02 -38.25 -8.13
C ARG A 262 -14.15 -36.75 -7.88
N ILE A 263 -13.24 -36.16 -7.10
CA ILE A 263 -13.29 -34.74 -6.76
C ILE A 263 -12.83 -33.86 -7.93
N PHE A 264 -11.62 -34.11 -8.46
CA PHE A 264 -10.98 -33.24 -9.45
C PHE A 264 -11.39 -33.49 -10.89
N LEU A 265 -11.85 -34.70 -11.27
CA LEU A 265 -12.33 -34.96 -12.65
C LEU A 265 -13.85 -34.84 -12.82
N HIS A 266 -14.64 -35.00 -11.76
CA HIS A 266 -16.11 -34.99 -11.86
C HIS A 266 -16.80 -33.84 -11.13
N HIS A 267 -16.48 -33.55 -9.87
CA HIS A 267 -17.20 -32.52 -9.10
C HIS A 267 -16.70 -31.10 -9.37
N LEU A 268 -15.39 -30.85 -9.23
CA LEU A 268 -14.81 -29.51 -9.39
C LEU A 268 -14.92 -28.93 -10.82
N PRO A 269 -14.70 -29.70 -11.90
CA PRO A 269 -14.84 -29.16 -13.26
C PRO A 269 -16.27 -28.75 -13.59
N LYS A 270 -17.28 -29.46 -13.07
CA LYS A 270 -18.69 -29.09 -13.22
C LYS A 270 -19.02 -27.80 -12.48
N LEU A 271 -18.47 -27.61 -11.28
CA LEU A 271 -18.62 -26.37 -10.51
C LEU A 271 -17.96 -25.17 -11.20
N LEU A 272 -16.79 -25.39 -11.81
CA LEU A 272 -15.98 -24.36 -12.48
C LEU A 272 -16.32 -24.19 -13.98
N CYS A 273 -17.37 -24.84 -14.47
CA CYS A 273 -17.78 -24.86 -15.88
C CYS A 273 -16.66 -25.21 -16.88
N MET A 274 -15.73 -26.08 -16.49
CA MET A 274 -14.67 -26.59 -17.37
C MET A 274 -15.15 -27.82 -18.15
N ARG A 275 -14.89 -27.83 -19.45
CA ARG A 275 -15.18 -28.98 -20.32
C ARG A 275 -14.10 -30.04 -20.12
N SER A 276 -14.46 -31.17 -19.53
CA SER A 276 -13.53 -32.29 -19.28
C SER A 276 -13.18 -33.00 -20.60
N HIS A 277 -11.93 -33.43 -20.75
CA HIS A 277 -11.50 -34.24 -21.90
C HIS A 277 -12.17 -35.63 -21.91
N VAL A 278 -12.65 -36.09 -20.74
CA VAL A 278 -13.39 -37.36 -20.57
C VAL A 278 -14.67 -37.39 -21.43
N ASP A 279 -15.30 -36.23 -21.69
CA ASP A 279 -16.51 -36.16 -22.51
C ASP A 279 -16.24 -36.43 -24.00
N ARG A 280 -15.00 -36.25 -24.49
CA ARG A 280 -14.65 -36.52 -25.90
C ARG A 280 -14.64 -38.02 -26.21
N TYR A 281 -14.12 -38.86 -25.31
CA TYR A 281 -14.05 -40.30 -25.54
C TYR A 281 -15.43 -40.98 -25.43
N ALA A 282 -16.31 -40.48 -24.56
CA ALA A 282 -17.69 -40.96 -24.48
C ALA A 282 -18.47 -40.70 -25.78
N THR A 283 -18.18 -39.59 -26.48
CA THR A 283 -18.83 -39.27 -27.76
C THR A 283 -18.22 -40.03 -28.95
N THR A 284 -16.93 -40.37 -28.95
CA THR A 284 -16.32 -41.22 -30.01
C THR A 284 -16.69 -42.69 -29.86
N ALA A 285 -16.77 -43.23 -28.63
CA ALA A 285 -17.22 -44.61 -28.39
C ALA A 285 -18.68 -44.83 -28.85
N ALA A 286 -19.54 -43.83 -28.67
CA ALA A 286 -20.92 -43.86 -29.17
C ALA A 286 -21.03 -43.80 -30.71
N ARG A 287 -19.98 -43.34 -31.41
CA ARG A 287 -19.95 -43.21 -32.87
C ARG A 287 -19.24 -44.40 -33.55
N GLY A 288 -18.28 -45.03 -32.88
CA GLY A 288 -17.53 -46.18 -33.40
C GLY A 288 -18.22 -47.55 -33.26
N GLY A 289 -19.28 -47.65 -32.45
CA GLY A 289 -20.03 -48.90 -32.26
C GLY A 289 -20.98 -49.29 -33.41
N ARG A 290 -20.87 -48.67 -34.59
CA ARG A 290 -21.85 -48.84 -35.69
C ARG A 290 -21.28 -49.26 -37.06
N GLU A 291 -19.99 -49.56 -37.15
CA GLU A 291 -19.43 -50.20 -38.35
C GLU A 291 -19.03 -51.64 -38.03
N GLY A 292 -19.95 -52.55 -38.37
CA GLY A 292 -19.80 -53.98 -38.17
C GLY A 292 -18.74 -54.60 -39.07
N LEU A 293 -18.06 -55.60 -38.51
CA LEU A 293 -17.20 -56.55 -39.19
C LEU A 293 -17.93 -57.22 -40.37
N VAL A 294 -17.44 -57.02 -41.59
CA VAL A 294 -17.76 -57.87 -42.74
C VAL A 294 -16.69 -58.95 -42.84
N TYR A 295 -17.02 -60.15 -42.38
CA TYR A 295 -16.22 -61.37 -42.55
C TYR A 295 -16.48 -61.93 -43.96
N GLY A 296 -15.54 -61.70 -44.88
CA GLY A 296 -15.54 -62.29 -46.22
C GLY A 296 -14.82 -63.64 -46.22
N LYS A 297 -15.52 -64.69 -46.65
CA LYS A 297 -15.05 -66.09 -46.72
C LYS A 297 -14.80 -66.42 -48.21
N SER A 298 -13.62 -66.93 -48.56
CA SER A 298 -13.41 -67.69 -49.82
C SER A 298 -12.13 -68.54 -49.80
N SER A 299 -12.20 -69.65 -50.53
CA SER A 299 -11.42 -70.91 -50.48
C SER A 299 -9.95 -70.88 -50.92
N GLU A 300 -9.22 -71.85 -50.34
CA GLU A 300 -8.10 -72.69 -50.82
C GLU A 300 -7.61 -72.58 -52.29
N GLN A 301 -6.28 -72.50 -52.49
CA GLN A 301 -5.37 -73.59 -52.91
C GLN A 301 -3.97 -73.05 -53.28
N ASP A 302 -2.91 -73.55 -52.61
CA ASP A 302 -1.77 -74.28 -53.23
C ASP A 302 -0.51 -74.31 -52.35
N THR A 303 0.16 -75.47 -52.44
CA THR A 303 1.16 -76.06 -51.52
C THR A 303 2.61 -75.56 -51.68
N THR A 304 3.26 -75.28 -50.53
CA THR A 304 4.71 -75.33 -50.18
C THR A 304 5.68 -74.33 -50.87
N PRO A 305 6.66 -73.72 -50.17
CA PRO A 305 7.45 -74.25 -49.04
C PRO A 305 7.00 -73.69 -47.68
N LEU A 306 6.44 -74.56 -46.86
CA LEU A 306 5.50 -74.22 -45.78
C LEU A 306 6.14 -74.02 -44.39
N LEU A 307 7.47 -73.95 -44.27
CA LEU A 307 8.12 -73.74 -42.96
C LEU A 307 8.72 -72.34 -42.79
N ASN A 308 9.30 -71.75 -43.85
CA ASN A 308 9.87 -70.41 -43.77
C ASN A 308 8.82 -69.29 -43.89
N ALA A 309 7.74 -69.52 -44.65
CA ALA A 309 6.64 -68.57 -44.82
C ALA A 309 5.70 -68.52 -43.61
N GLU A 310 5.45 -69.65 -42.96
CA GLU A 310 4.73 -69.67 -41.67
C GLU A 310 5.55 -68.97 -40.58
N HIS A 311 6.87 -69.21 -40.55
CA HIS A 311 7.74 -68.58 -39.55
C HIS A 311 7.87 -67.07 -39.75
N SER A 312 7.96 -66.58 -41.00
CA SER A 312 7.99 -65.14 -41.30
C SER A 312 6.65 -64.45 -41.05
N LEU A 313 5.52 -65.12 -41.37
CA LEU A 313 4.18 -64.62 -41.07
C LEU A 313 3.91 -64.57 -39.56
N LYS A 314 4.35 -65.60 -38.81
CA LYS A 314 4.25 -65.65 -37.35
C LYS A 314 5.10 -64.57 -36.68
N ALA A 315 6.34 -64.37 -37.15
CA ALA A 315 7.20 -63.28 -36.68
C ALA A 315 6.62 -61.89 -36.99
N ALA A 316 5.97 -61.70 -38.14
CA ALA A 316 5.28 -60.46 -38.49
C ALA A 316 4.04 -60.21 -37.61
N LEU A 317 3.23 -61.24 -37.34
CA LEU A 317 2.08 -61.16 -36.44
C LEU A 317 2.51 -60.87 -34.99
N ASP A 318 3.58 -61.49 -34.51
CA ASP A 318 4.14 -61.19 -33.18
C ASP A 318 4.68 -59.76 -33.10
N SER A 319 5.29 -59.26 -34.18
CA SER A 319 5.74 -57.86 -34.29
C SER A 319 4.57 -56.88 -34.27
N ILE A 320 3.48 -57.18 -34.99
CA ILE A 320 2.25 -56.35 -34.98
C ILE A 320 1.57 -56.40 -33.62
N SER A 321 1.50 -57.58 -32.99
CA SER A 321 0.96 -57.75 -31.64
C SER A 321 1.77 -56.95 -30.62
N TYR A 322 3.10 -57.00 -30.71
CA TYR A 322 4.00 -56.20 -29.88
C TYR A 322 3.81 -54.71 -30.10
N ILE A 323 3.74 -54.24 -31.35
CA ILE A 323 3.49 -52.82 -31.67
C ILE A 323 2.13 -52.40 -31.13
N THR A 324 1.08 -53.20 -31.33
CA THR A 324 -0.28 -52.89 -30.86
C THR A 324 -0.31 -52.81 -29.33
N LEU A 325 0.30 -53.76 -28.64
CA LEU A 325 0.39 -53.78 -27.18
C LEU A 325 1.21 -52.61 -26.65
N HIS A 326 2.31 -52.25 -27.32
CA HIS A 326 3.13 -51.09 -26.98
C HIS A 326 2.36 -49.77 -27.18
N VAL A 327 1.63 -49.62 -28.29
CA VAL A 327 0.81 -48.45 -28.59
C VAL A 327 -0.33 -48.31 -27.58
N VAL A 328 -1.01 -49.40 -27.22
CA VAL A 328 -2.07 -49.39 -26.19
C VAL A 328 -1.49 -48.98 -24.84
N LYS A 329 -0.35 -49.57 -24.43
CA LYS A 329 0.31 -49.22 -23.17
C LYS A 329 0.79 -47.76 -23.15
N GLU A 330 1.34 -47.25 -24.26
CA GLU A 330 1.74 -45.84 -24.37
C GLU A 330 0.52 -44.90 -24.31
N ASN A 331 -0.61 -45.31 -24.90
CA ASN A 331 -1.85 -44.55 -24.81
C ASN A 331 -2.40 -44.49 -23.38
N GLU A 332 -2.43 -45.61 -22.64
CA GLU A 332 -2.84 -45.62 -21.24
C GLU A 332 -1.97 -44.69 -20.38
N VAL A 333 -0.66 -44.71 -20.62
CA VAL A 333 0.29 -43.80 -19.96
C VAL A 333 -0.03 -42.34 -20.29
N ARG A 334 -0.26 -42.03 -21.57
CA ARG A 334 -0.60 -40.67 -22.01
C ARG A 334 -1.91 -40.19 -21.39
N GLU A 335 -2.91 -41.06 -21.27
CA GLU A 335 -4.18 -40.73 -20.63
C GLU A 335 -4.00 -40.39 -19.15
N VAL A 336 -3.25 -41.20 -18.39
CA VAL A 336 -2.95 -40.93 -16.98
C VAL A 336 -2.21 -39.59 -16.83
N VAL A 337 -1.25 -39.32 -17.72
CA VAL A 337 -0.52 -38.03 -17.74
C VAL A 337 -1.44 -36.85 -18.02
N GLN A 338 -2.38 -37.01 -18.96
CA GLN A 338 -3.36 -35.98 -19.27
C GLN A 338 -4.32 -35.72 -18.10
N ASP A 339 -4.76 -36.76 -17.40
CA ASP A 339 -5.63 -36.65 -16.22
C ASP A 339 -4.95 -35.85 -15.10
N TRP A 340 -3.68 -36.13 -14.79
CA TRP A 340 -2.92 -35.39 -13.78
C TRP A 340 -2.65 -33.93 -14.19
N LYS A 341 -2.37 -33.67 -15.47
CA LYS A 341 -2.24 -32.31 -15.99
C LYS A 341 -3.55 -31.55 -15.87
N PHE A 342 -4.68 -32.21 -16.15
CA PHE A 342 -6.01 -31.62 -15.99
C PHE A 342 -6.32 -31.35 -14.51
N VAL A 343 -5.95 -32.25 -13.59
CA VAL A 343 -6.09 -32.04 -12.14
C VAL A 343 -5.30 -30.80 -11.69
N ALA A 344 -4.07 -30.64 -12.16
CA ALA A 344 -3.25 -29.45 -11.86
C ALA A 344 -3.92 -28.17 -12.39
N GLN A 345 -4.47 -28.19 -13.61
CA GLN A 345 -5.23 -27.07 -14.18
C GLN A 345 -6.50 -26.75 -13.38
N VAL A 346 -7.24 -27.76 -12.94
CA VAL A 346 -8.44 -27.58 -12.11
C VAL A 346 -8.07 -26.95 -10.77
N LEU A 347 -6.99 -27.44 -10.15
CA LEU A 347 -6.47 -26.91 -8.89
C LEU A 347 -6.07 -25.43 -9.03
N ASP A 348 -5.33 -25.07 -10.08
CA ASP A 348 -4.97 -23.67 -10.39
C ASP A 348 -6.21 -22.78 -10.53
N ARG A 349 -7.28 -23.26 -11.16
CA ARG A 349 -8.54 -22.51 -11.34
C ARG A 349 -9.33 -22.34 -10.04
N VAL A 350 -9.35 -23.36 -9.17
CA VAL A 350 -9.96 -23.24 -7.82
C VAL A 350 -9.24 -22.15 -7.04
N PHE A 351 -7.91 -22.21 -7.00
CA PHE A 351 -7.12 -21.22 -6.28
C PHE A 351 -7.24 -19.84 -6.92
N LEU A 352 -7.33 -19.72 -8.25
CA LEU A 352 -7.61 -18.44 -8.91
C LEU A 352 -8.89 -17.80 -8.35
N TRP A 353 -10.01 -18.52 -8.32
CA TRP A 353 -11.28 -17.96 -7.82
C TRP A 353 -11.23 -17.65 -6.32
N LEU A 354 -10.58 -18.50 -5.53
CA LEU A 354 -10.39 -18.26 -4.10
C LEU A 354 -9.56 -16.99 -3.86
N PHE A 355 -8.40 -16.87 -4.50
CA PHE A 355 -7.51 -15.72 -4.35
C PHE A 355 -8.11 -14.44 -4.94
N LEU A 356 -8.86 -14.53 -6.05
CA LEU A 356 -9.57 -13.39 -6.62
C LEU A 356 -10.65 -12.88 -5.66
N LEU A 357 -11.45 -13.77 -5.08
CA LEU A 357 -12.48 -13.40 -4.11
C LEU A 357 -11.87 -12.76 -2.86
N VAL A 358 -10.83 -13.37 -2.30
CA VAL A 358 -10.17 -12.85 -1.09
C VAL A 358 -9.44 -11.53 -1.38
N SER A 359 -8.80 -11.40 -2.55
CA SER A 359 -8.14 -10.15 -2.97
C SER A 359 -9.15 -9.01 -3.17
N LEU A 360 -10.30 -9.29 -3.80
CA LEU A 360 -11.38 -8.31 -3.96
C LEU A 360 -11.98 -7.89 -2.61
N LEU A 361 -12.29 -8.86 -1.74
CA LEU A 361 -12.81 -8.59 -0.40
C LEU A 361 -11.81 -7.81 0.46
N GLY A 362 -10.54 -8.22 0.49
CA GLY A 362 -9.48 -7.54 1.23
C GLY A 362 -9.26 -6.12 0.74
N SER A 363 -9.21 -5.93 -0.60
CA SER A 363 -9.10 -4.60 -1.20
C SER A 363 -10.31 -3.74 -0.87
N ALA A 364 -11.54 -4.27 -0.96
CA ALA A 364 -12.74 -3.52 -0.61
C ALA A 364 -12.74 -3.10 0.87
N LEU A 365 -12.48 -4.03 1.79
CA LEU A 365 -12.48 -3.76 3.23
C LEU A 365 -11.45 -2.70 3.64
N LEU A 366 -10.28 -2.69 2.99
CA LEU A 366 -9.20 -1.76 3.31
C LEU A 366 -9.33 -0.40 2.60
N PHE A 367 -9.75 -0.37 1.32
CA PHE A 367 -9.85 0.89 0.57
C PHE A 367 -11.16 1.65 0.80
N ILE A 368 -12.28 1.00 1.17
CA ILE A 368 -13.55 1.70 1.45
C ILE A 368 -13.41 2.77 2.56
N PRO A 369 -12.80 2.48 3.73
CA PRO A 369 -12.57 3.48 4.76
C PRO A 369 -11.73 4.68 4.28
N VAL A 370 -10.73 4.42 3.44
CA VAL A 370 -9.85 5.45 2.86
C VAL A 370 -10.65 6.37 1.94
N ILE A 371 -11.44 5.79 1.03
CA ILE A 371 -12.28 6.55 0.09
C ILE A 371 -13.33 7.36 0.84
N TYR A 372 -13.96 6.78 1.87
CA TYR A 372 -14.95 7.48 2.70
C TYR A 372 -14.31 8.67 3.42
N LYS A 373 -13.14 8.49 4.02
CA LYS A 373 -12.44 9.59 4.70
C LYS A 373 -12.01 10.67 3.71
N TRP A 374 -11.49 10.29 2.55
CA TRP A 374 -11.11 11.23 1.50
C TRP A 374 -12.30 12.06 1.01
N ALA A 375 -13.46 11.43 0.79
CA ALA A 375 -14.69 12.12 0.39
C ALA A 375 -15.13 13.16 1.43
N ASN A 376 -15.04 12.83 2.73
CA ASN A 376 -15.37 13.75 3.82
C ASN A 376 -14.38 14.92 3.97
N ILE A 377 -13.12 14.75 3.54
CA ILE A 377 -12.10 15.81 3.59
C ILE A 377 -12.27 16.80 2.42
N ILE A 378 -12.73 16.34 1.26
CA ILE A 378 -12.92 17.19 0.06
C ILE A 378 -14.26 17.90 0.07
N VAL A 379 -15.31 17.20 0.49
CA VAL A 379 -16.64 17.77 0.64
C VAL A 379 -16.81 18.07 2.12
N PRO A 380 -16.50 19.29 2.59
CA PRO A 380 -16.93 19.66 3.92
C PRO A 380 -18.44 19.49 3.92
N SER A 381 -18.95 18.56 4.73
CA SER A 381 -20.37 18.48 5.00
C SER A 381 -20.79 19.85 5.54
N TYR A 382 -21.40 20.67 4.69
CA TYR A 382 -22.26 21.77 5.10
C TYR A 382 -23.50 21.14 5.77
N ALA A 383 -23.28 20.50 6.91
CA ALA A 383 -24.30 19.89 7.73
C ALA A 383 -24.43 20.75 9.00
N GLY A 384 -25.27 21.77 8.88
CA GLY A 384 -26.16 22.26 9.93
C GLY A 384 -25.55 22.73 11.25
N SER A 385 -25.38 24.04 11.38
CA SER A 385 -25.73 24.76 12.61
C SER A 385 -26.62 25.95 12.25
N THR A 386 -27.87 25.64 11.92
CA THR A 386 -29.00 26.55 12.07
C THR A 386 -29.99 25.89 12.99
N ILE A 387 -29.83 26.08 14.31
CA ILE A 387 -30.91 26.24 15.30
C ILE A 387 -30.40 27.20 16.36
#